data_AF-T1C2E2-F1
#
_entry.id   AF-T1C2E2-F1
#
_cell.length_a   1.000
_cell.length_b   1.000
_cell.length_c   1.000
_cell.angle_alpha   90.00
_cell.angle_beta   90.00
_cell.angle_gamma   90.00
#
_symmetry.space_group_name_H-M   'P 1'
#
loop_
_entity.id
_entity.type
_entity.pdbx_description
1 polymer ?
#
loop_
_entity_poly.entity_id
_entity_poly.type
_entity_poly.pdbx_seq_one_letter_code
_entity_poly.pdbx_strand_id
1 'polypeptide(L)'
;PVHVPALRDRPEDIPVLIAHFMTELSEREGLRPRLIDQEALDLLISYPWPGNVRELKNLIERLLIMSSQSHISEGEVRQILGSVLPQ
;
A
#
# COMPACT_ATOMS: atom_id res chain seq x y z
N PRO A 1 -12.68 -11.23 -24.18
CA PRO A 1 -11.65 -11.13 -23.12
C PRO A 1 -11.65 -9.72 -22.52
N VAL A 2 -11.95 -9.58 -21.22
CA VAL A 2 -11.85 -8.29 -20.52
C VAL A 2 -10.39 -8.06 -20.17
N HIS A 3 -9.77 -7.06 -20.79
CA HIS A 3 -8.41 -6.65 -20.45
C HIS A 3 -8.47 -5.75 -19.21
N VAL A 4 -7.98 -6.25 -18.08
CA VAL A 4 -7.83 -5.42 -16.88
C VAL A 4 -6.45 -4.75 -16.95
N PRO A 5 -6.37 -3.42 -17.04
CA PRO A 5 -5.09 -2.71 -17.10
C PRO A 5 -4.27 -2.95 -15.83
N ALA A 6 -2.95 -2.92 -15.97
CA ALA A 6 -2.06 -3.06 -14.81
C ALA A 6 -2.15 -1.80 -13.93
N LEU A 7 -1.84 -1.93 -12.65
CA LEU A 7 -1.94 -0.82 -11.70
C LEU A 7 -0.98 0.33 -12.07
N ARG A 8 0.19 0.01 -12.66
CA ARG A 8 1.13 1.00 -13.21
C ARG A 8 0.57 1.85 -14.35
N ASP A 9 -0.46 1.37 -15.05
CA ASP A 9 -1.09 2.11 -16.15
C ASP A 9 -2.17 3.08 -15.61
N ARG A 10 -2.46 3.04 -14.29
CA ARG A 10 -3.50 3.81 -13.61
C ARG A 10 -3.03 4.29 -12.22
N PRO A 11 -1.94 5.07 -12.13
CA PRO A 11 -1.39 5.53 -10.86
C PRO A 11 -2.40 6.36 -10.03
N GLU A 12 -3.38 6.99 -10.67
CA GLU A 12 -4.46 7.75 -10.03
C GLU A 12 -5.40 6.89 -9.17
N ASP A 13 -5.47 5.58 -9.42
CA ASP A 13 -6.27 4.64 -8.62
C ASP A 13 -5.55 4.30 -7.30
N ILE A 14 -4.22 4.45 -7.23
CA ILE A 14 -3.41 3.99 -6.09
C ILE A 14 -3.86 4.65 -4.78
N PRO A 15 -4.04 5.99 -4.67
CA PRO A 15 -4.49 6.61 -3.42
C PRO A 15 -5.87 6.11 -2.97
N VAL A 16 -6.78 5.90 -3.91
CA VAL A 16 -8.15 5.42 -3.63
C VAL A 16 -8.11 3.98 -3.12
N LEU A 17 -7.34 3.12 -3.77
CA LEU A 17 -7.15 1.73 -3.36
C LEU A 17 -6.49 1.63 -1.98
N ILE A 18 -5.50 2.47 -1.71
CA ILE A 18 -4.85 2.53 -0.41
C ILE A 18 -5.85 2.91 0.68
N ALA A 19 -6.65 3.97 0.47
CA ALA A 19 -7.66 4.39 1.44
C ALA A 19 -8.71 3.29 1.69
N HIS A 20 -9.13 2.60 0.63
CA HIS A 20 -10.05 1.47 0.71
C HIS A 20 -9.46 0.33 1.55
N PHE A 21 -8.24 -0.15 1.22
CA PHE A 21 -7.60 -1.23 1.95
C PHE A 21 -7.26 -0.85 3.38
N MET A 22 -6.82 0.37 3.64
CA MET A 22 -6.55 0.85 5.00
C MET A 22 -7.79 0.73 5.87
N THR A 23 -8.95 1.14 5.34
CA THR A 23 -10.23 1.07 6.04
C THR A 23 -10.65 -0.39 6.24
N GLU A 24 -10.76 -1.17 5.15
CA GLU A 24 -11.18 -2.58 5.16
C GLU A 24 -10.33 -3.42 6.14
N LEU A 25 -9.01 -3.28 6.07
CA LEU A 25 -8.09 -4.06 6.88
C LEU A 25 -8.09 -3.60 8.34
N SER A 26 -8.21 -2.29 8.61
CA SER A 26 -8.32 -1.78 9.98
C SER A 26 -9.54 -2.34 10.71
N GLU A 27 -10.70 -2.36 10.03
CA GLU A 27 -11.93 -2.94 10.57
C GLU A 27 -11.79 -4.45 10.80
N ARG A 28 -11.22 -5.16 9.83
CA ARG A 28 -11.06 -6.61 9.90
C ARG A 28 -10.10 -7.06 11.02
N GLU A 29 -9.00 -6.34 11.21
CA GLU A 29 -7.98 -6.66 12.20
C GLU A 29 -8.28 -6.04 13.59
N GLY A 30 -9.34 -5.24 13.71
CA GLY A 30 -9.67 -4.51 14.94
C GLY A 30 -8.63 -3.44 15.31
N LEU A 31 -7.93 -2.90 14.30
CA LEU A 31 -6.91 -1.88 14.43
C LEU A 31 -7.48 -0.50 14.06
N ARG A 32 -6.80 0.57 14.46
CA ARG A 32 -7.13 1.91 13.97
C ARG A 32 -6.48 2.13 12.59
N PRO A 33 -7.18 2.75 11.63
CA PRO A 33 -6.58 3.13 10.37
C PRO A 33 -5.42 4.11 10.61
N ARG A 34 -4.38 3.98 9.80
CA ARG A 34 -3.17 4.82 9.88
C ARG A 34 -3.17 5.83 8.74
N LEU A 35 -2.66 7.02 9.03
CA LEU A 35 -2.39 8.01 8.00
C LEU A 35 -1.10 7.64 7.29
N ILE A 36 -1.00 7.99 6.01
CA ILE A 36 0.21 7.80 5.21
C ILE A 36 0.75 9.18 4.92
N ASP A 37 2.03 9.36 5.21
CA ASP A 37 2.69 10.64 4.94
C ASP A 37 2.79 10.89 3.44
N GLN A 38 2.87 12.16 3.02
CA GLN A 38 2.82 12.51 1.61
C GLN A 38 3.96 11.86 0.81
N GLU A 39 5.17 11.84 1.38
CA GLU A 39 6.35 11.25 0.77
C GLU A 39 6.21 9.72 0.62
N ALA A 40 5.55 9.07 1.57
CA ALA A 40 5.23 7.66 1.49
C ALA A 40 4.19 7.38 0.39
N LEU A 41 3.17 8.24 0.28
CA LEU A 41 2.16 8.14 -0.79
C LEU A 41 2.79 8.35 -2.17
N ASP A 42 3.66 9.35 -2.34
CA ASP A 42 4.37 9.62 -3.58
C ASP A 42 5.23 8.43 -4.01
N LEU A 43 5.93 7.80 -3.05
CA LEU A 43 6.67 6.56 -3.29
C LEU A 43 5.75 5.44 -3.80
N LEU A 44 4.60 5.22 -3.14
CA LEU A 44 3.63 4.19 -3.53
C LEU A 44 3.04 4.44 -4.92
N ILE A 45 2.80 5.71 -5.29
CA ILE A 45 2.34 6.09 -6.63
C ILE A 45 3.41 5.80 -7.68
N SER A 46 4.68 6.08 -7.37
CA SER A 46 5.80 5.89 -8.31
C SER A 46 6.23 4.42 -8.48
N TYR A 47 5.84 3.54 -7.56
CA TYR A 47 6.22 2.14 -7.60
C TYR A 47 5.48 1.37 -8.73
N PRO A 48 6.17 0.49 -9.49
CA PRO A 48 5.59 -0.15 -10.68
C PRO A 48 4.57 -1.27 -10.41
N TRP A 49 4.39 -1.68 -9.15
CA TRP A 49 3.42 -2.71 -8.73
C TRP A 49 3.41 -3.97 -9.63
N PRO A 50 4.52 -4.73 -9.76
CA PRO A 50 4.56 -5.94 -10.58
C PRO A 50 3.49 -6.98 -10.21
N GLY A 51 3.07 -7.04 -8.94
CA GLY A 51 1.96 -7.87 -8.46
C GLY A 51 0.59 -7.16 -8.44
N ASN A 52 0.49 -5.97 -9.06
CA ASN A 52 -0.71 -5.15 -9.20
C ASN A 52 -1.42 -4.90 -7.85
N VAL A 53 -2.75 -4.85 -7.88
CA VAL A 53 -3.63 -4.61 -6.72
C VAL A 53 -3.36 -5.59 -5.56
N ARG A 54 -2.95 -6.84 -5.86
CA ARG A 54 -2.66 -7.84 -4.82
C ARG A 54 -1.41 -7.46 -4.03
N GLU A 55 -0.36 -7.00 -4.70
CA GLU A 55 0.86 -6.54 -4.03
C GLU A 55 0.59 -5.29 -3.19
N LEU A 56 -0.17 -4.33 -3.73
CA LEU A 56 -0.59 -3.15 -2.98
C LEU A 56 -1.34 -3.53 -1.70
N LYS A 57 -2.36 -4.39 -1.80
CA LYS A 57 -3.14 -4.85 -0.63
C LYS A 57 -2.25 -5.52 0.42
N ASN A 58 -1.36 -6.42 0.00
CA ASN A 58 -0.44 -7.11 0.90
C ASN A 58 0.52 -6.13 1.60
N LEU A 59 0.97 -5.10 0.90
CA LEU A 59 1.82 -4.07 1.50
C LEU A 59 1.06 -3.29 2.58
N ILE A 60 -0.16 -2.82 2.28
CA ILE A 60 -0.98 -2.06 3.23
C ILE A 60 -1.32 -2.90 4.46
N GLU A 61 -1.64 -4.18 4.29
CA GLU A 61 -1.86 -5.12 5.39
C GLU A 61 -0.64 -5.24 6.30
N ARG A 62 0.55 -5.40 5.73
CA ARG A 62 1.79 -5.46 6.52
C ARG A 62 2.07 -4.15 7.23
N LEU A 63 1.88 -3.00 6.57
CA LEU A 63 2.08 -1.69 7.19
C LEU A 63 1.12 -1.47 8.35
N LEU A 64 -0.14 -1.89 8.22
CA LEU A 64 -1.13 -1.78 9.27
C LEU A 64 -0.75 -2.60 10.52
N ILE A 65 -0.26 -3.83 10.32
CA ILE A 65 0.14 -4.76 11.40
C ILE A 65 1.47 -4.36 12.03
N MET A 66 2.46 -3.98 11.22
CA MET A 66 3.84 -3.77 11.66
C MET A 66 4.12 -2.35 12.14
N SER A 67 3.40 -1.34 11.63
CA SER A 67 3.60 0.02 12.10
C SER A 67 3.16 0.13 13.55
N SER A 68 3.93 0.82 14.37
CA SER A 68 3.57 1.13 15.76
C SER A 68 2.99 2.54 15.90
N GLN A 69 3.04 3.34 14.84
CA GLN A 69 2.70 4.76 14.84
C GLN A 69 1.39 5.04 14.11
N SER A 70 0.74 6.15 14.44
CA SER A 70 -0.48 6.58 13.72
C SER A 70 -0.20 7.00 12.27
N HIS A 71 1.05 7.28 11.94
CA HIS A 71 1.52 7.68 10.62
C HIS A 71 2.48 6.62 10.05
N ILE A 72 2.34 6.34 8.76
CA ILE A 72 3.24 5.48 8.00
C ILE A 72 4.18 6.38 7.21
N SER A 73 5.45 6.31 7.57
CA SER A 73 6.52 7.07 6.95
C SER A 73 7.05 6.41 5.66
N GLU A 74 7.75 7.19 4.83
CA GLU A 74 8.42 6.67 3.63
C GLU A 74 9.43 5.55 3.99
N GLY A 75 10.12 5.71 5.13
CA GLY A 75 11.10 4.73 5.62
C GLY A 75 10.47 3.36 5.92
N GLU A 76 9.30 3.34 6.56
CA GLU A 76 8.55 2.12 6.81
C GLU A 76 8.10 1.46 5.50
N VAL A 77 7.58 2.24 4.56
CA VAL A 77 7.19 1.73 3.24
C VAL A 77 8.38 1.09 2.53
N ARG A 78 9.54 1.76 2.49
CA ARG A 78 10.77 1.24 1.88
C ARG A 78 11.24 -0.04 2.54
N GLN A 79 11.18 -0.11 3.87
CA GLN A 79 11.57 -1.29 4.62
C GLN A 79 10.69 -2.50 4.26
N ILE A 80 9.36 -2.31 4.18
CA ILE A 80 8.47 -3.41 3.82
C ILE A 80 8.60 -3.78 2.35
N LEU A 81 8.66 -2.82 1.42
CA LEU A 81 8.88 -3.10 -0.01
C LEU A 81 10.19 -3.88 -0.24
N GLY A 82 11.28 -3.49 0.42
CA GLY A 82 12.56 -4.19 0.36
C GLY A 82 12.52 -5.61 0.93
N SER A 83 11.59 -5.90 1.86
CA SER A 83 11.36 -7.25 2.38
C SER A 83 10.47 -8.13 1.50
N VAL A 84 9.72 -7.52 0.57
CA VAL A 84 8.76 -8.19 -0.33
C VAL A 84 9.39 -8.53 -1.69
N LEU A 85 10.48 -7.86 -2.07
CA LEU A 85 11.22 -8.17 -3.30
C LEU A 85 12.18 -9.36 -3.07
N PRO A 86 12.07 -10.46 -3.84
CA PRO A 86 13.18 -11.39 -3.94
C PRO A 86 14.36 -10.69 -4.64
N GLN A 87 15.57 -10.85 -4.09
CA GLN A 87 16.82 -10.49 -4.76
C GLN A 87 16.98 -11.24 -6.08
#